data_AF-A0A377HHA6-F1
#
_entry.id   AF-A0A377HHA6-F1
#
_cell.length_a   1.000
_cell.length_b   1.000
_cell.length_c   1.000
_cell.angle_alpha   90.00
_cell.angle_beta   90.00
_cell.angle_gamma   90.00
#
_symmetry.space_group_name_H-M   'P 1'
#
loop_
_entity.id
_entity.type
_entity.pdbx_description
1 polymer ?
#
loop_
_entity_poly.entity_id
_entity_poly.type
_entity_poly.pdbx_seq_one_letter_code
_entity_poly.pdbx_strand_id
1 'polypeptide(L)'
;MSGYREANVVVDIGYGDREYWAFTNEHGQLVRVVAEEIILQDDDTEDVTSDGRYYHDEAKVPGVEHDELDEGHVIADSLGGVSNAYNITPQDRTLNRYGDQAYMEDVIRKAGGATYFEAIITYPDTKTYIPSHYQYTYTVRGNVVTDSFDNFNPDEVNAALGLTEGEPEPAAAPEATGDVSSVDTNGNGQVTIQEAKDAGFTMPIMSDH
;
A
#
# COMPACT_ATOMS: atom_id res chain seq x y z
N MET A 1 -7.64 17.24 -9.71
CA MET A 1 -6.55 18.13 -9.20
C MET A 1 -5.35 18.17 -10.17
N SER A 2 -4.31 19.00 -9.94
CA SER A 2 -3.05 18.94 -10.73
C SER A 2 -2.29 17.65 -10.45
N GLY A 3 -1.78 16.98 -11.48
CA GLY A 3 -0.91 15.80 -11.36
C GLY A 3 0.59 16.09 -11.45
N TYR A 4 0.98 17.37 -11.50
CA TYR A 4 2.37 17.77 -11.61
C TYR A 4 3.14 17.57 -10.30
N ARG A 5 4.40 17.13 -10.41
CA ARG A 5 5.36 17.04 -9.31
C ARG A 5 6.63 17.81 -9.66
N GLU A 6 7.14 18.56 -8.69
CA GLU A 6 8.47 19.15 -8.77
C GLU A 6 9.54 18.06 -8.59
N ALA A 7 10.71 18.28 -9.20
CA ALA A 7 11.85 17.39 -9.10
C ALA A 7 12.72 17.72 -7.87
N ASN A 8 13.30 16.70 -7.24
CA ASN A 8 14.18 16.81 -6.07
C ASN A 8 13.59 17.61 -4.90
N VAL A 9 12.30 17.42 -4.62
CA VAL A 9 11.62 18.09 -3.49
C VAL A 9 11.22 17.09 -2.41
N VAL A 10 11.04 17.63 -1.21
CA VAL A 10 10.40 16.97 -0.08
C VAL A 10 9.13 17.75 0.23
N VAL A 11 8.00 17.07 0.26
CA VAL A 11 6.67 17.69 0.39
C VAL A 11 5.93 17.03 1.54
N ASP A 12 5.32 17.83 2.39
CA ASP A 12 4.38 17.35 3.40
C ASP A 12 3.05 16.96 2.72
N ILE A 13 2.61 15.75 2.98
CA ILE A 13 1.42 15.12 2.42
C ILE A 13 0.48 14.60 3.52
N GLY A 14 0.69 15.00 4.78
CA GLY A 14 -0.22 14.68 5.87
C GLY A 14 -1.49 15.54 5.84
N TYR A 15 -2.61 14.97 6.26
CA TYR A 15 -3.82 15.76 6.54
C TYR A 15 -3.81 16.32 7.97
N GLY A 16 -4.14 17.61 8.11
CA GLY A 16 -4.21 18.28 9.41
C GLY A 16 -2.83 18.46 10.04
N ASP A 17 -2.65 17.94 11.26
CA ASP A 17 -1.39 18.03 12.02
C ASP A 17 -0.45 16.83 11.81
N ARG A 18 -0.76 15.94 10.85
CA ARG A 18 0.07 14.78 10.50
C ARG A 18 1.30 15.24 9.71
N GLU A 19 2.47 14.67 10.02
CA GLU A 19 3.72 14.94 9.29
C GLU A 19 4.11 13.74 8.43
N TYR A 20 3.61 13.70 7.20
CA TYR A 20 3.91 12.63 6.23
C TYR A 20 4.75 13.22 5.11
N TRP A 21 5.90 12.63 4.81
CA TRP A 21 6.87 13.24 3.91
C TRP A 21 7.05 12.43 2.63
N ALA A 22 6.81 13.07 1.49
CA ALA A 22 7.00 12.51 0.16
C ALA A 22 8.27 13.08 -0.50
N PHE A 23 9.01 12.24 -1.20
CA PHE A 23 10.28 12.58 -1.83
C PHE A 23 10.23 12.30 -3.33
N THR A 24 10.64 13.28 -4.14
CA THR A 24 10.79 13.10 -5.58
C THR A 24 12.25 13.04 -6.01
N ASN A 25 12.52 12.28 -7.08
CA ASN A 25 13.83 12.29 -7.72
C ASN A 25 13.98 13.46 -8.72
N GLU A 26 15.10 13.51 -9.44
CA GLU A 26 15.40 14.57 -10.41
C GLU A 26 14.46 14.60 -11.63
N HIS A 27 13.64 13.57 -11.80
CA HIS A 27 12.65 13.46 -12.87
C HIS A 27 11.22 13.76 -12.39
N GLY A 28 11.03 14.10 -11.11
CA GLY A 28 9.72 14.33 -10.52
C GLY A 28 8.96 13.05 -10.18
N GLN A 29 9.59 11.87 -10.26
CA GLN A 29 8.97 10.62 -9.85
C GLN A 29 8.94 10.54 -8.31
N LEU A 30 7.84 10.08 -7.73
CA LEU A 30 7.70 9.88 -6.29
C LEU A 30 8.42 8.58 -5.90
N VAL A 31 9.57 8.69 -5.22
CA VAL A 31 10.45 7.55 -4.98
C VAL A 31 10.40 7.03 -3.54
N ARG A 32 9.91 7.85 -2.61
CA ARG A 32 9.83 7.50 -1.20
C ARG A 32 8.72 8.28 -0.49
N VAL A 33 8.00 7.62 0.41
CA VAL A 33 7.07 8.25 1.34
C VAL A 33 7.36 7.74 2.74
N VAL A 34 7.40 8.61 3.75
CA VAL A 34 7.62 8.20 5.14
C VAL A 34 6.69 8.90 6.11
N ALA A 35 6.38 8.22 7.22
CA ALA A 35 5.71 8.79 8.37
C ALA A 35 6.28 8.16 9.65
N GLU A 36 6.55 8.99 10.67
CA GLU A 36 6.96 8.46 11.98
C GLU A 36 5.83 7.65 12.64
N GLU A 37 4.61 8.15 12.51
CA GLU A 37 3.39 7.53 13.02
C GLU A 37 2.28 7.70 11.98
N ILE A 38 1.59 6.61 11.65
CA ILE A 38 0.36 6.61 10.86
C ILE A 38 -0.81 6.72 11.82
N ILE A 39 -1.49 7.86 11.76
CA ILE A 39 -2.69 8.18 12.53
C ILE A 39 -3.90 8.02 11.61
N LEU A 40 -4.81 7.12 11.98
CA LEU A 40 -6.03 6.85 11.21
C LEU A 40 -6.88 8.12 11.07
N GLN A 41 -7.63 8.19 9.97
CA GLN A 41 -8.67 9.20 9.78
C GLN A 41 -9.79 9.04 10.82
N ASP A 42 -10.40 10.16 11.21
CA ASP A 42 -11.57 10.18 12.08
C ASP A 42 -12.70 10.99 11.43
N ASP A 43 -13.61 10.28 10.76
CA ASP A 43 -14.75 10.85 10.03
C ASP A 43 -15.70 11.69 10.91
N ASP A 44 -15.70 11.48 12.24
CA ASP A 44 -16.56 12.21 13.18
C ASP A 44 -15.97 13.58 13.56
N THR A 45 -14.65 13.74 13.49
CA THR A 45 -13.95 14.93 13.99
C THR A 45 -13.18 15.70 12.92
N GLU A 46 -12.85 15.07 11.80
CA GLU A 46 -12.10 15.65 10.70
C GLU A 46 -13.02 16.15 9.58
N ASP A 47 -12.57 17.19 8.85
CA ASP A 47 -13.34 17.73 7.73
C ASP A 47 -13.17 16.80 6.52
N VAL A 48 -14.13 15.88 6.39
CA VAL A 48 -14.24 14.92 5.29
C VAL A 48 -15.53 15.14 4.52
N THR A 49 -15.52 14.75 3.26
CA THR A 49 -16.70 14.70 2.41
C THR A 49 -17.70 13.65 2.92
N SER A 50 -18.93 13.66 2.40
CA SER A 50 -19.96 12.66 2.76
C SER A 50 -19.56 11.21 2.51
N ASP A 51 -18.54 10.99 1.67
CA ASP A 51 -18.03 9.68 1.29
C ASP A 51 -16.75 9.32 2.10
N GLY A 52 -16.44 10.04 3.17
CA GLY A 52 -15.29 9.78 4.06
C GLY A 52 -13.94 10.26 3.48
N ARG A 53 -13.94 11.06 2.42
CA ARG A 53 -12.71 11.49 1.74
C ARG A 53 -12.26 12.88 2.18
N TYR A 54 -10.96 13.12 2.31
CA TYR A 54 -10.45 14.49 2.54
C TYR A 54 -10.66 15.41 1.33
N TYR A 55 -10.69 14.83 0.12
CA TYR A 55 -10.86 15.58 -1.12
C TYR A 55 -11.81 14.87 -2.08
N HIS A 56 -12.53 15.65 -2.88
CA HIS A 56 -13.53 15.14 -3.84
C HIS A 56 -12.93 14.43 -5.07
N ASP A 57 -11.65 14.62 -5.36
CA ASP A 57 -10.99 14.12 -6.56
C ASP A 57 -9.50 13.96 -6.29
N GLU A 58 -8.88 12.98 -6.94
CA GLU A 58 -7.46 12.69 -6.85
C GLU A 58 -6.63 13.51 -7.84
N ALA A 59 -5.34 13.60 -7.57
CA ALA A 59 -4.37 14.14 -8.50
C ALA A 59 -4.25 13.24 -9.74
N LYS A 60 -4.41 13.86 -10.92
CA LYS A 60 -4.32 13.15 -12.21
C LYS A 60 -2.86 13.07 -12.69
N VAL A 61 -2.05 12.31 -11.97
CA VAL A 61 -0.62 12.06 -12.28
C VAL A 61 -0.52 11.32 -13.62
N PRO A 62 0.45 11.64 -14.50
CA PRO A 62 0.59 10.93 -15.78
C PRO A 62 0.61 9.41 -15.61
N GLY A 63 -0.19 8.69 -16.40
CA GLY A 63 -0.38 7.25 -16.32
C GLY A 63 -1.75 6.83 -15.77
N VAL A 64 -2.42 7.65 -14.95
CA VAL A 64 -3.74 7.31 -14.38
C VAL A 64 -4.87 7.36 -15.42
N GLU A 65 -4.61 7.91 -16.61
CA GLU A 65 -5.54 7.85 -17.73
C GLU A 65 -5.73 6.45 -18.32
N HIS A 66 -4.92 5.47 -17.89
CA HIS A 66 -5.02 4.09 -18.35
C HIS A 66 -6.17 3.36 -17.64
N ASP A 67 -7.07 2.72 -18.40
CA ASP A 67 -8.30 2.10 -17.86
C ASP A 67 -8.06 0.95 -16.86
N GLU A 68 -6.85 0.37 -16.85
CA GLU A 68 -6.45 -0.71 -15.93
C GLU A 68 -5.75 -0.20 -14.66
N LEU A 69 -5.39 1.08 -14.63
CA LEU A 69 -4.74 1.72 -13.48
C LEU A 69 -5.76 2.59 -12.74
N ASP A 70 -5.55 2.72 -11.44
CA ASP A 70 -6.26 3.65 -10.57
C ASP A 70 -5.30 4.76 -10.09
N GLU A 71 -5.88 5.85 -9.57
CA GLU A 71 -5.19 6.83 -8.73
C GLU A 71 -4.85 6.23 -7.35
N GLY A 72 -3.95 5.25 -7.31
CA GLY A 72 -3.59 4.52 -6.10
C GLY A 72 -2.86 5.42 -5.10
N HIS A 73 -3.39 5.48 -3.87
CA HIS A 73 -2.74 6.18 -2.76
C HIS A 73 -1.54 5.37 -2.27
N VAL A 74 -0.43 6.04 -1.95
CA VAL A 74 0.69 5.42 -1.21
C VAL A 74 0.34 5.30 0.27
N ILE A 75 -0.29 6.33 0.84
CA ILE A 75 -0.98 6.30 2.13
C ILE A 75 -2.44 6.64 1.89
N ALA A 76 -3.36 5.71 2.15
CA ALA A 76 -4.79 5.92 1.94
C ALA A 76 -5.41 7.05 2.77
N ASP A 77 -6.56 7.55 2.32
CA ASP A 77 -7.36 8.54 3.05
C ASP A 77 -7.65 8.06 4.49
N SER A 78 -8.03 6.78 4.65
CA SER A 78 -8.30 6.15 5.96
C SER A 78 -7.08 6.09 6.90
N LEU A 79 -5.87 6.25 6.37
CA LEU A 79 -4.60 6.29 7.10
C LEU A 79 -4.07 7.73 7.29
N GLY A 80 -4.86 8.74 6.92
CA GLY A 80 -4.51 10.15 7.05
C GLY A 80 -3.74 10.74 5.87
N GLY A 81 -3.59 9.99 4.78
CA GLY A 81 -2.97 10.48 3.55
C GLY A 81 -3.93 11.30 2.72
N VAL A 82 -3.41 12.21 1.89
CA VAL A 82 -4.24 13.10 1.05
C VAL A 82 -4.14 12.76 -0.43
N SER A 83 -5.14 13.12 -1.22
CA SER A 83 -5.23 12.77 -2.65
C SER A 83 -4.35 13.64 -3.58
N ASN A 84 -3.24 14.19 -3.08
CA ASN A 84 -2.38 15.11 -3.84
C ASN A 84 -1.38 14.35 -4.74
N ALA A 85 -0.75 15.07 -5.68
CA ALA A 85 0.17 14.43 -6.64
C ALA A 85 1.33 13.70 -5.97
N TYR A 86 1.77 14.11 -4.78
CA TYR A 86 2.89 13.52 -4.06
C TYR A 86 2.50 12.32 -3.17
N ASN A 87 1.24 11.88 -3.22
CA ASN A 87 0.75 10.68 -2.53
C ASN A 87 -0.06 9.74 -3.45
N ILE A 88 -0.24 10.09 -4.72
CA ILE A 88 -1.00 9.28 -5.71
C ILE A 88 -0.06 8.75 -6.77
N THR A 89 -0.07 7.45 -7.06
CA THR A 89 0.66 6.84 -8.19
C THR A 89 -0.30 6.06 -9.08
N PRO A 90 -0.07 6.00 -10.42
CA PRO A 90 -0.76 5.04 -11.26
C PRO A 90 -0.49 3.61 -10.77
N GLN A 91 -1.50 2.95 -10.25
CA GLN A 91 -1.38 1.63 -9.62
C GLN A 91 -2.36 0.65 -10.25
N ASP A 92 -1.95 -0.60 -10.44
CA ASP A 92 -2.84 -1.65 -10.95
C ASP A 92 -4.11 -1.72 -10.10
N ARG A 93 -5.28 -1.71 -10.76
CA ARG A 93 -6.57 -1.65 -10.09
C ARG A 93 -6.82 -2.83 -9.14
N THR A 94 -6.48 -4.05 -9.56
CA THR A 94 -6.71 -5.24 -8.75
C THR A 94 -5.79 -5.23 -7.53
N LEU A 95 -4.53 -4.86 -7.73
CA LEU A 95 -3.56 -4.67 -6.65
C LEU A 95 -4.03 -3.61 -5.63
N ASN A 96 -4.44 -2.44 -6.12
CA ASN A 96 -4.88 -1.30 -5.31
C ASN A 96 -6.12 -1.65 -4.47
N ARG A 97 -7.13 -2.27 -5.08
CA ARG A 97 -8.43 -2.51 -4.43
C ARG A 97 -8.48 -3.77 -3.58
N TYR A 98 -7.75 -4.80 -3.98
CA TYR A 98 -7.95 -6.16 -3.45
C TYR A 98 -6.65 -6.93 -3.19
N GLY A 99 -5.50 -6.40 -3.59
CA GLY A 99 -4.20 -7.05 -3.48
C GLY A 99 -3.41 -6.65 -2.24
N ASP A 100 -2.08 -6.73 -2.35
CA ASP A 100 -1.15 -6.50 -1.24
C ASP A 100 -1.26 -5.08 -0.65
N GLN A 101 -1.58 -4.05 -1.47
CA GLN A 101 -1.86 -2.69 -0.99
C GLN A 101 -3.05 -2.66 -0.02
N ALA A 102 -4.21 -3.19 -0.45
CA ALA A 102 -5.42 -3.22 0.37
C ALA A 102 -5.22 -4.04 1.65
N TYR A 103 -4.47 -5.14 1.57
CA TYR A 103 -4.12 -5.96 2.73
C TYR A 103 -3.28 -5.18 3.76
N MET A 104 -2.22 -4.51 3.30
CA MET A 104 -1.37 -3.67 4.15
C MET A 104 -2.19 -2.59 4.88
N GLU A 105 -3.07 -1.89 4.16
CA GLU A 105 -3.93 -0.84 4.72
C GLU A 105 -4.89 -1.39 5.79
N ASP A 106 -5.49 -2.55 5.54
CA ASP A 106 -6.36 -3.22 6.49
C ASP A 106 -5.61 -3.66 7.77
N VAL A 107 -4.40 -4.19 7.64
CA VAL A 107 -3.55 -4.56 8.79
C VAL A 107 -3.27 -3.35 9.66
N ILE A 108 -2.88 -2.22 9.07
CA ILE A 108 -2.59 -0.97 9.80
C ILE A 108 -3.85 -0.45 10.49
N ARG A 109 -4.98 -0.41 9.77
CA ARG A 109 -6.27 0.05 10.32
C ARG A 109 -6.73 -0.81 11.50
N LYS A 110 -6.67 -2.14 11.38
CA LYS A 110 -7.00 -3.08 12.47
C LYS A 110 -6.02 -3.01 13.64
N ALA A 111 -4.79 -2.58 13.39
CA ALA A 111 -3.81 -2.33 14.45
C ALA A 111 -4.05 -1.00 15.19
N GLY A 112 -4.86 -0.09 14.63
CA GLY A 112 -5.10 1.25 15.18
C GLY A 112 -4.07 2.29 14.73
N GLY A 113 -3.35 2.03 13.64
CA GLY A 113 -2.22 2.83 13.18
C GLY A 113 -0.93 2.03 13.10
N ALA A 114 0.16 2.68 12.69
CA ALA A 114 1.49 2.11 12.55
C ALA A 114 2.57 3.13 12.92
N THR A 115 3.80 2.66 13.12
CA THR A 115 4.97 3.54 13.31
C THR A 115 6.09 3.17 12.36
N TYR A 116 7.01 4.09 12.09
CA TYR A 116 8.13 3.90 11.17
C TYR A 116 7.68 3.42 9.79
N PHE A 117 6.64 4.06 9.25
CA PHE A 117 6.12 3.76 7.92
C PHE A 117 7.08 4.31 6.86
N GLU A 118 7.48 3.46 5.92
CA GLU A 118 8.28 3.81 4.76
C GLU A 118 7.77 3.04 3.55
N ALA A 119 7.48 3.77 2.48
CA ALA A 119 7.25 3.24 1.15
C ALA A 119 8.45 3.61 0.27
N ILE A 120 9.04 2.63 -0.39
CA ILE A 120 10.04 2.81 -1.44
C ILE A 120 9.40 2.42 -2.76
N ILE A 121 9.44 3.34 -3.73
CA ILE A 121 8.73 3.20 -5.00
C ILE A 121 9.77 3.18 -6.13
N THR A 122 9.77 2.11 -6.91
CA THR A 122 10.73 1.90 -8.01
C THR A 122 10.03 2.03 -9.35
N TYR A 123 10.76 2.54 -10.34
CA TYR A 123 10.28 2.76 -11.70
C TYR A 123 11.12 1.99 -12.71
N PRO A 124 10.54 1.56 -13.84
CA PRO A 124 11.27 0.83 -14.87
C PRO A 124 12.24 1.74 -15.65
N ASP A 125 11.95 3.04 -15.71
CA ASP A 125 12.80 4.06 -16.32
C ASP A 125 12.50 5.45 -15.73
N THR A 126 13.16 6.48 -16.25
CA THR A 126 13.06 7.88 -15.78
C THR A 126 12.04 8.73 -16.54
N LYS A 127 11.23 8.11 -17.41
CA LYS A 127 10.27 8.79 -18.30
C LYS A 127 8.83 8.55 -17.86
N THR A 128 8.53 7.34 -17.42
CA THR A 128 7.19 6.99 -16.94
C THR A 128 6.96 7.46 -15.51
N TYR A 129 5.71 7.77 -15.18
CA TYR A 129 5.26 8.03 -13.81
C TYR A 129 4.50 6.82 -13.22
N ILE A 130 4.46 5.72 -13.96
CA ILE A 130 3.90 4.42 -13.53
C ILE A 130 5.01 3.63 -12.82
N PRO A 131 4.90 3.39 -11.51
CA PRO A 131 5.86 2.55 -10.79
C PRO A 131 5.87 1.12 -11.33
N SER A 132 7.00 0.44 -11.19
CA SER A 132 7.11 -1.00 -11.41
C SER A 132 6.98 -1.81 -10.12
N HIS A 133 7.34 -1.24 -8.97
CA HIS A 133 7.43 -1.97 -7.71
C HIS A 133 7.26 -1.06 -6.50
N TYR A 134 6.68 -1.61 -5.43
CA TYR A 134 6.56 -1.00 -4.12
C TYR A 134 7.17 -1.90 -3.06
N GLN A 135 7.89 -1.29 -2.12
CA GLN A 135 8.29 -1.93 -0.88
C GLN A 135 7.85 -1.06 0.30
N TYR A 136 6.97 -1.61 1.13
CA TYR A 136 6.50 -0.98 2.35
C TYR A 136 7.18 -1.61 3.55
N THR A 137 7.54 -0.79 4.53
CA THR A 137 8.04 -1.24 5.83
C THR A 137 7.37 -0.41 6.91
N TYR A 138 6.82 -1.06 7.92
CA TYR A 138 6.09 -0.39 8.99
C TYR A 138 6.02 -1.28 10.24
N THR A 139 5.76 -0.67 11.40
CA THR A 139 5.65 -1.37 12.68
C THR A 139 4.23 -1.31 13.20
N VAL A 140 3.61 -2.47 13.40
CA VAL A 140 2.28 -2.62 14.02
C VAL A 140 2.37 -3.52 15.24
N ARG A 141 1.80 -3.07 16.37
CA ARG A 141 1.79 -3.81 17.64
C ARG A 141 3.18 -4.32 18.07
N GLY A 142 4.23 -3.55 17.76
CA GLY A 142 5.62 -3.87 18.09
C GLY A 142 6.33 -4.82 17.12
N ASN A 143 5.67 -5.27 16.05
CA ASN A 143 6.27 -6.12 15.02
C ASN A 143 6.52 -5.31 13.75
N VAL A 144 7.72 -5.47 13.18
CA VAL A 144 8.07 -4.90 11.88
C VAL A 144 7.52 -5.80 10.78
N VAL A 145 6.78 -5.21 9.86
CA VAL A 145 6.22 -5.86 8.66
C VAL A 145 6.93 -5.27 7.44
N THR A 146 7.22 -6.11 6.44
CA THR A 146 7.78 -5.68 5.16
C THR A 146 6.99 -6.34 4.04
N ASP A 147 6.31 -5.52 3.24
CA ASP A 147 5.55 -5.95 2.07
C ASP A 147 6.25 -5.47 0.81
N SER A 148 6.36 -6.34 -0.19
CA SER A 148 7.08 -6.06 -1.43
C SER A 148 6.33 -6.71 -2.59
N PHE A 149 5.92 -5.89 -3.55
CA PHE A 149 5.08 -6.33 -4.66
C PHE A 149 5.27 -5.48 -5.90
N ASP A 150 5.13 -6.11 -7.06
CA ASP A 150 5.17 -5.43 -8.35
C ASP A 150 3.84 -4.74 -8.66
N ASN A 151 3.88 -3.67 -9.44
CA ASN A 151 2.71 -2.93 -9.90
C ASN A 151 2.04 -3.63 -11.09
N PHE A 152 1.64 -4.88 -10.90
CA PHE A 152 0.95 -5.71 -11.89
C PHE A 152 -0.29 -6.35 -11.28
N ASN A 153 -1.19 -6.82 -12.15
CA ASN A 153 -2.38 -7.53 -11.72
C ASN A 153 -2.00 -8.83 -10.95
N PRO A 154 -2.37 -8.94 -9.66
CA PRO A 154 -2.05 -10.12 -8.85
C PRO A 154 -2.62 -11.42 -9.42
N ASP A 155 -3.78 -11.39 -10.08
CA ASP A 155 -4.40 -12.58 -10.67
C ASP A 155 -3.56 -13.12 -11.84
N GLU A 156 -2.98 -12.23 -12.65
CA GLU A 156 -2.11 -12.62 -13.76
C GLU A 156 -0.79 -13.20 -13.26
N VAL A 157 -0.22 -12.60 -12.21
CA VAL A 157 0.99 -13.12 -11.56
C VAL A 157 0.71 -14.50 -10.97
N ASN A 158 -0.39 -14.66 -10.23
CA ASN A 158 -0.79 -15.94 -9.65
C ASN A 158 -1.05 -16.99 -10.74
N ALA A 159 -1.69 -16.61 -11.85
CA ALA A 159 -1.92 -17.50 -12.98
C ALA A 159 -0.60 -17.95 -13.63
N ALA A 160 0.33 -17.02 -13.84
CA ALA A 160 1.66 -17.32 -14.40
C ALA A 160 2.48 -18.25 -13.48
N LEU A 161 2.29 -18.13 -12.16
CA LEU A 161 2.91 -19.00 -11.15
C LEU A 161 2.17 -20.33 -10.95
N GLY A 162 1.02 -20.53 -11.61
CA GLY A 162 0.21 -21.75 -11.48
C GLY A 162 -0.53 -21.86 -10.14
N LEU A 163 -0.76 -20.74 -9.45
CA LEU A 163 -1.43 -20.67 -8.15
C LEU A 163 -2.96 -20.53 -8.25
N THR A 164 -3.53 -20.54 -9.46
CA THR A 164 -4.96 -20.29 -9.73
C THR A 164 -5.84 -21.54 -9.75
N GLU A 165 -5.59 -22.54 -8.89
CA GLU A 165 -6.50 -23.69 -8.75
C GLU A 165 -7.13 -23.78 -7.36
N GLY A 166 -8.43 -23.42 -7.27
CA GLY A 166 -9.35 -23.82 -6.20
C GLY A 166 -10.18 -22.69 -5.60
N GLU A 167 -11.51 -22.79 -5.70
CA GLU A 167 -12.46 -22.06 -4.87
C GLU A 167 -12.09 -22.24 -3.38
N PRO A 168 -12.07 -21.17 -2.55
CA PRO A 168 -11.61 -21.30 -1.17
C PRO A 168 -12.58 -22.20 -0.39
N GLU A 169 -12.18 -23.44 -0.15
CA GLU A 169 -12.75 -24.23 0.94
C GLU A 169 -12.47 -23.46 2.24
N PRO A 170 -13.46 -23.30 3.15
CA PRO A 170 -13.26 -22.61 4.41
C PRO A 170 -12.25 -23.38 5.26
N ALA A 171 -10.99 -23.00 5.18
CA ALA A 171 -9.94 -23.51 6.04
C ALA A 171 -10.23 -23.03 7.47
N ALA A 172 -10.42 -23.99 8.38
CA ALA A 172 -10.55 -23.69 9.80
C ALA A 172 -9.33 -22.91 10.28
N ALA A 173 -9.55 -21.75 10.90
CA ALA A 173 -8.50 -20.94 11.50
C ALA A 173 -7.63 -21.81 12.43
N PRO A 174 -6.31 -21.95 12.18
CA PRO A 174 -5.43 -22.56 13.15
C PRO A 174 -5.31 -21.59 14.33
N GLU A 175 -5.37 -22.12 15.56
CA GLU A 175 -5.11 -21.34 16.75
C GLU A 175 -3.72 -20.71 16.67
N ALA A 176 -3.65 -19.40 16.85
CA ALA A 176 -2.41 -18.64 16.90
C ALA A 176 -1.60 -19.02 18.15
N THR A 177 -0.85 -20.11 18.07
CA THR A 177 0.30 -20.35 18.94
C THR A 177 1.43 -19.47 18.42
N GLY A 178 1.93 -18.54 19.24
CA GLY A 178 2.88 -17.48 18.88
C GLY A 178 4.30 -17.94 18.53
N ASP A 179 4.43 -18.91 17.64
CA ASP A 179 5.69 -19.43 17.11
C ASP A 179 5.66 -19.30 15.58
N VAL A 180 6.37 -18.29 15.06
CA VAL A 180 6.46 -18.00 13.61
C VAL A 180 7.61 -18.74 12.92
N SER A 181 8.37 -19.55 13.66
CA SER A 181 9.54 -20.27 13.13
C SER A 181 9.21 -21.30 12.04
N SER A 182 7.95 -21.72 11.94
CA SER A 182 7.47 -22.61 10.88
C SER A 182 7.19 -21.90 9.56
N VAL A 183 7.12 -20.56 9.57
CA VAL A 183 6.79 -19.71 8.41
C VAL A 183 7.98 -18.85 8.01
N ASP A 184 8.77 -18.37 8.98
CA ASP A 184 10.04 -17.66 8.76
C ASP A 184 11.12 -18.62 8.22
N THR A 185 11.03 -18.91 6.92
CA THR A 185 11.94 -19.82 6.23
C THR A 185 13.37 -19.30 6.15
N ASN A 186 13.54 -17.98 6.22
CA ASN A 186 14.83 -17.33 6.12
C ASN A 186 15.52 -17.10 7.49
N GLY A 187 14.78 -17.28 8.60
CA GLY A 187 15.26 -17.23 9.97
C GLY A 187 15.63 -15.83 10.47
N ASN A 188 15.09 -14.77 9.87
CA ASN A 188 15.36 -13.38 10.26
C ASN A 188 14.46 -12.87 11.41
N GLY A 189 13.55 -13.72 11.90
CA GLY A 189 12.56 -13.38 12.92
C GLY A 189 11.37 -12.58 12.38
N GLN A 190 11.18 -12.51 11.06
CA GLN A 190 10.13 -11.79 10.36
C GLN A 190 9.39 -12.74 9.42
N VAL A 191 8.10 -12.50 9.19
CA VAL A 191 7.30 -13.27 8.23
C VAL A 191 6.85 -12.33 7.14
N THR A 192 7.31 -12.59 5.92
CA THR A 192 6.81 -11.90 4.73
C THR A 192 5.48 -12.49 4.26
N ILE A 193 4.70 -11.73 3.49
CA ILE A 193 3.52 -12.25 2.80
C ILE A 193 3.89 -13.44 1.90
N GLN A 194 5.07 -13.42 1.26
CA GLN A 194 5.54 -14.52 0.43
C GLN A 194 5.76 -15.79 1.27
N GLU A 195 6.38 -15.66 2.45
CA GLU A 195 6.57 -16.78 3.37
C GLU A 195 5.24 -17.33 3.91
N ALA A 196 4.27 -16.45 4.16
CA ALA A 196 2.91 -16.87 4.48
C ALA A 196 2.27 -17.63 3.30
N LYS A 197 2.37 -17.13 2.06
CA LYS A 197 1.90 -17.79 0.84
C LYS A 197 2.57 -19.16 0.65
N ASP A 198 3.89 -19.24 0.81
CA ASP A 198 4.69 -20.47 0.65
C ASP A 198 4.39 -21.51 1.73
N ALA A 199 4.03 -21.08 2.94
CA ALA A 199 3.55 -21.94 4.02
C ALA A 199 2.09 -22.39 3.84
N GLY A 200 1.44 -22.02 2.73
CA GLY A 200 0.07 -22.42 2.39
C GLY A 200 -1.02 -21.54 3.03
N PHE A 201 -0.65 -20.38 3.58
CA PHE A 201 -1.64 -19.38 3.97
C PHE A 201 -2.13 -18.65 2.72
N THR A 202 -3.41 -18.84 2.40
CA THR A 202 -4.06 -18.07 1.36
C THR A 202 -4.32 -16.66 1.87
N MET A 203 -3.83 -15.66 1.12
CA MET A 203 -4.24 -14.28 1.38
C MET A 203 -5.71 -14.14 1.00
N PRO A 204 -6.59 -13.71 1.92
CA PRO A 204 -7.96 -13.42 1.53
C PRO A 204 -7.93 -12.25 0.53
N ILE A 205 -8.40 -12.47 -0.69
CA ILE A 205 -8.85 -11.37 -1.55
C ILE A 205 -9.93 -10.68 -0.74
N MET A 206 -9.69 -9.44 -0.33
CA MET A 206 -10.62 -8.72 0.52
C MET A 206 -11.84 -8.38 -0.33
N SER A 207 -12.90 -9.19 -0.22
CA SER A 207 -14.16 -8.91 -0.89
C SER A 207 -14.79 -7.68 -0.25
N ASP A 208 -14.74 -6.57 -0.98
CA ASP A 208 -15.36 -5.27 -0.73
C ASP A 208 -14.70 -4.38 0.36
N HIS A 209 -14.57 -3.10 -0.01
CA HIS A 209 -14.05 -1.98 0.79
C HIS A 209 -15.19 -1.02 1.14
#